data_AF-A0A382QG79-F1
#
_entry.id   AF-A0A382QG79-F1
#
_cell.length_a   1.000
_cell.length_b   1.000
_cell.length_c   1.000
_cell.angle_alpha   90.00
_cell.angle_beta   90.00
_cell.angle_gamma   90.00
#
_symmetry.space_group_name_H-M   'P 1'
#
loop_
_entity.id
_entity.type
_entity.pdbx_description
1 polymer ?
#
loop_
_entity_poly.entity_id
_entity_poly.type
_entity_poly.pdbx_seq_one_letter_code
_entity_poly.pdbx_strand_id
1 'polypeptide(L)'
;QIRDLSIELINRFPNEIFFYNILAASLNELGLKEESFISYKKALEKFPDASDLHYNLGNLYLERNDIIEATNCYNIAINLNSKNIAAKFNLSKILTSKEEFYRAKQLLEDILQFDPENHQALNNLGNLNKKIGNLRKSRELLEKSIRIYKDSEIYYINLAAVLRELNENERAIQSCLKALKIKPESKEAFYNLAICYKETGQTDKALETFKKAEIEDSLERYVYELYVSKRFEEFQREFYSIKNNYPKSSLLQALSNHASIVYDKDLNYNFCNFGLKYIYKINLKNIIKDHDNLRRNLIKEINKYSSNHKDQKLITNGSQTSGNIFLEKSEN
;
A
#
# COMPACT_ATOMS: atom_id res chain seq x y z
N GLN A 1 23.44 -9.66 26.99
CA GLN A 1 24.01 -10.97 26.61
C GLN A 1 24.58 -10.94 25.19
N ILE A 2 23.77 -10.93 24.11
CA ILE A 2 24.31 -10.91 22.73
C ILE A 2 25.16 -9.66 22.46
N ARG A 3 24.67 -8.47 22.81
CA ARG A 3 25.42 -7.20 22.67
C ARG A 3 26.81 -7.27 23.32
N ASP A 4 26.85 -7.66 24.58
CA ASP A 4 28.08 -7.63 25.39
C ASP A 4 29.09 -8.68 24.89
N LEU A 5 28.61 -9.86 24.49
CA LEU A 5 29.41 -10.89 23.83
C LEU A 5 29.98 -10.40 22.49
N SER A 6 29.19 -9.70 21.68
CA SER A 6 29.68 -9.13 20.42
C SER A 6 30.79 -8.11 20.63
N ILE A 7 30.72 -7.29 21.69
CA ILE A 7 31.79 -6.34 22.04
C ILE A 7 33.07 -7.08 22.43
N GLU A 8 32.96 -8.13 23.26
CA GLU A 8 34.12 -8.97 23.62
C GLU A 8 34.76 -9.62 22.39
N LEU A 9 33.92 -10.15 21.49
CA LEU A 9 34.39 -10.79 20.26
C LEU A 9 35.03 -9.80 19.29
N ILE A 10 34.51 -8.57 19.18
CA ILE A 10 35.16 -7.49 18.41
C ILE A 10 36.55 -7.17 18.97
N ASN A 11 36.70 -7.10 20.30
CA ASN A 11 38.00 -6.82 20.92
C ASN A 11 39.00 -7.95 20.68
N ARG A 12 38.54 -9.21 20.70
CA ARG A 12 39.37 -10.39 20.48
C ARG A 12 39.69 -10.64 19.00
N PHE A 13 38.74 -10.33 18.11
CA PHE A 13 38.80 -10.60 16.68
C PHE A 13 38.40 -9.35 15.88
N PRO A 14 39.22 -8.29 15.92
CA PRO A 14 38.82 -6.99 15.41
C PRO A 14 38.62 -6.96 13.89
N ASN A 15 39.17 -7.90 13.13
CA ASN A 15 39.07 -7.92 11.68
C ASN A 15 37.89 -8.79 11.16
N GLU A 16 37.11 -9.37 12.07
CA GLU A 16 35.96 -10.19 11.73
C GLU A 16 34.69 -9.34 11.66
N ILE A 17 34.27 -9.03 10.43
CA ILE A 17 33.11 -8.18 10.16
C ILE A 17 31.80 -8.70 10.78
N PHE A 18 31.69 -10.02 10.90
CA PHE A 18 30.50 -10.69 11.42
C PHE A 18 30.11 -10.18 12.82
N PHE A 19 31.08 -9.93 13.71
CA PHE A 19 30.79 -9.47 15.07
C PHE A 19 30.29 -8.03 15.11
N TYR A 20 30.77 -7.18 14.21
CA TYR A 20 30.25 -5.81 14.07
C TYR A 20 28.81 -5.81 13.56
N ASN A 21 28.50 -6.68 12.60
CA ASN A 21 27.14 -6.85 12.10
C ASN A 21 26.19 -7.32 13.22
N ILE A 22 26.57 -8.35 13.99
CA ILE A 22 25.76 -8.83 15.12
C ILE A 22 25.59 -7.75 16.18
N LEU A 23 26.65 -7.02 16.54
CA LEU A 23 26.54 -5.93 17.52
C LEU A 23 25.47 -4.93 17.10
N ALA A 24 25.58 -4.40 15.88
CA ALA A 24 24.66 -3.38 15.38
C ALA A 24 23.23 -3.94 15.24
N ALA A 25 23.06 -5.13 14.67
CA ALA A 25 21.76 -5.81 14.59
C ALA A 25 21.13 -6.02 15.99
N SER A 26 21.92 -6.46 16.98
CA SER A 26 21.42 -6.68 18.34
C SER A 26 20.97 -5.39 19.03
N LEU A 27 21.65 -4.27 18.77
CA LEU A 27 21.23 -2.95 19.26
C LEU A 27 19.89 -2.54 18.63
N ASN A 28 19.68 -2.84 17.35
CA ASN A 28 18.41 -2.57 16.68
C ASN A 28 17.25 -3.37 17.30
N GLU A 29 17.45 -4.67 17.53
CA GLU A 29 16.46 -5.56 18.16
C GLU A 29 16.11 -5.11 19.59
N LEU A 30 17.04 -4.49 20.31
CA LEU A 30 16.82 -3.90 21.64
C LEU A 30 16.09 -2.55 21.60
N GLY A 31 15.75 -2.02 20.41
CA GLY A 31 15.17 -0.70 20.24
C GLY A 31 16.15 0.46 20.37
N LEU A 32 17.45 0.18 20.54
CA LEU A 32 18.52 1.17 20.65
C LEU A 32 18.95 1.64 19.25
N LYS A 33 18.02 2.24 18.52
CA LYS A 33 18.17 2.56 17.08
C LYS A 33 19.33 3.52 16.80
N GLU A 34 19.54 4.52 17.65
CA GLU A 34 20.68 5.45 17.48
C GLU A 34 22.03 4.75 17.69
N GLU A 35 22.13 3.89 18.71
CA GLU A 35 23.35 3.13 18.98
C GLU A 35 23.64 2.13 17.84
N SER A 36 22.60 1.46 17.34
CA SER A 36 22.68 0.59 16.17
C SER A 36 23.22 1.34 14.95
N PHE A 37 22.66 2.52 14.66
CA PHE A 37 23.08 3.36 13.54
C PHE A 37 24.55 3.80 13.66
N ILE A 38 24.97 4.25 14.85
CA ILE A 38 26.38 4.59 15.12
C ILE A 38 27.28 3.36 14.96
N SER A 39 26.83 2.20 15.44
CA SER A 39 27.57 0.93 15.34
C SER A 39 27.78 0.51 13.89
N TYR A 40 26.76 0.61 13.03
CA TYR A 40 26.90 0.35 11.59
C TYR A 40 27.84 1.32 10.90
N LYS A 41 27.79 2.62 11.23
CA LYS A 41 28.73 3.61 10.68
C LYS A 41 30.18 3.29 11.06
N LYS A 42 30.45 2.97 12.33
CA LYS A 42 31.78 2.54 12.79
C LYS A 42 32.25 1.25 12.10
N ALA A 43 31.34 0.30 11.89
CA ALA A 43 31.65 -0.92 11.16
C ALA A 43 32.05 -0.62 9.71
N LEU A 44 31.35 0.31 9.04
CA LEU A 44 31.65 0.73 7.67
C LEU A 44 32.92 1.59 7.54
N GLU A 45 33.31 2.34 8.58
CA GLU A 45 34.63 2.99 8.63
C GLU A 45 35.77 1.96 8.52
N LYS A 46 35.56 0.76 9.09
CA LYS A 46 36.54 -0.32 9.07
C LYS A 46 36.40 -1.24 7.85
N PHE A 47 35.17 -1.48 7.42
CA PHE A 47 34.84 -2.40 6.33
C PHE A 47 33.98 -1.67 5.28
N PRO A 48 34.56 -0.74 4.50
CA PRO A 48 33.80 0.11 3.57
C PRO A 48 33.16 -0.69 2.42
N ASP A 49 33.73 -1.84 2.06
CA ASP A 49 33.29 -2.68 0.93
C ASP A 49 32.30 -3.78 1.34
N ALA A 50 31.73 -3.69 2.54
CA ALA A 50 30.83 -4.69 3.08
C ALA A 50 29.37 -4.46 2.63
N SER A 51 28.95 -5.19 1.59
CA SER A 51 27.59 -5.13 1.05
C SER A 51 26.49 -5.27 2.12
N ASP A 52 26.61 -6.23 3.05
CA ASP A 52 25.59 -6.49 4.07
C ASP A 52 25.49 -5.35 5.10
N LEU A 53 26.59 -4.69 5.43
CA LEU A 53 26.57 -3.54 6.34
C LEU A 53 25.88 -2.33 5.69
N HIS A 54 26.14 -2.08 4.41
CA HIS A 54 25.41 -1.06 3.65
C HIS A 54 23.92 -1.39 3.56
N TYR A 55 23.56 -2.64 3.27
CA TYR A 55 22.16 -3.07 3.25
C TYR A 55 21.47 -2.81 4.61
N ASN A 56 22.10 -3.22 5.71
CA ASN A 56 21.52 -3.05 7.05
C ASN A 56 21.44 -1.59 7.49
N LEU A 57 22.45 -0.76 7.16
CA LEU A 57 22.36 0.69 7.38
C LEU A 57 21.24 1.32 6.54
N GLY A 58 21.05 0.84 5.30
CA GLY A 58 19.95 1.24 4.44
C GLY A 58 18.58 0.95 5.04
N ASN A 59 18.41 -0.20 5.72
CA ASN A 59 17.19 -0.51 6.46
C ASN A 59 16.92 0.50 7.59
N LEU A 60 17.95 0.90 8.34
CA LEU A 60 17.80 1.90 9.41
C LEU A 60 17.41 3.29 8.87
N TYR A 61 18.01 3.72 7.76
CA TYR A 61 17.57 4.95 7.09
C TYR A 61 16.12 4.85 6.61
N LEU A 62 15.72 3.70 6.09
CA LEU A 62 14.34 3.48 5.65
C LEU A 62 13.35 3.57 6.83
N GLU A 63 13.70 2.99 7.99
CA GLU A 63 12.89 3.12 9.23
C GLU A 63 12.78 4.56 9.73
N ARG A 64 13.79 5.40 9.49
CA ARG A 64 13.76 6.85 9.77
C ARG A 64 13.03 7.67 8.72
N ASN A 65 12.52 7.02 7.67
CA ASN A 65 11.94 7.65 6.49
C ASN A 65 12.95 8.51 5.68
N ASP A 66 14.25 8.27 5.86
CA ASP A 66 15.33 8.89 5.09
C ASP A 66 15.53 8.15 3.76
N ILE A 67 14.53 8.28 2.88
CA ILE A 67 14.44 7.49 1.64
C ILE A 67 15.65 7.67 0.71
N ILE A 68 16.26 8.86 0.70
CA ILE A 68 17.43 9.18 -0.13
C ILE A 68 18.64 8.36 0.33
N GLU A 69 18.96 8.42 1.62
CA GLU A 69 20.11 7.69 2.19
C GLU A 69 19.91 6.18 2.14
N ALA A 70 18.69 5.69 2.39
CA ALA A 70 18.34 4.28 2.22
C ALA A 70 18.60 3.82 0.77
N THR A 71 18.15 4.61 -0.21
CA THR A 71 18.37 4.33 -1.65
C THR A 71 19.88 4.28 -1.97
N ASN A 72 20.67 5.22 -1.44
CA ASN A 72 22.11 5.23 -1.65
C ASN A 72 22.79 3.98 -1.08
N CYS A 73 22.47 3.63 0.17
CA CYS A 73 22.99 2.43 0.83
C CYS A 73 22.67 1.15 0.05
N TYR A 74 21.43 0.98 -0.42
CA TYR A 74 21.07 -0.19 -1.22
C TYR A 74 21.80 -0.24 -2.57
N ASN A 75 22.01 0.91 -3.23
CA ASN A 75 22.80 0.96 -4.46
C ASN A 75 24.26 0.55 -4.21
N ILE A 76 24.87 1.05 -3.13
CA ILE A 76 26.24 0.65 -2.75
C ILE A 76 26.28 -0.85 -2.46
N ALA A 77 25.34 -1.38 -1.69
CA ALA A 77 25.24 -2.81 -1.39
C ALA A 77 25.15 -3.67 -2.65
N ILE A 78 24.33 -3.27 -3.64
CA ILE A 78 24.16 -3.98 -4.92
C ILE A 78 25.42 -3.86 -5.79
N ASN A 79 26.10 -2.70 -5.79
CA ASN A 79 27.34 -2.51 -6.54
C ASN A 79 28.48 -3.37 -5.98
N LEU A 80 28.58 -3.48 -4.66
CA LEU A 80 29.56 -4.33 -3.98
C LEU A 80 29.26 -5.82 -4.14
N ASN A 81 27.97 -6.19 -4.13
CA ASN A 81 27.52 -7.56 -4.35
C ASN A 81 26.24 -7.57 -5.19
N SER A 82 26.38 -7.86 -6.49
CA SER A 82 25.26 -7.91 -7.43
C SER A 82 24.23 -9.00 -7.10
N LYS A 83 24.56 -9.95 -6.23
CA LYS A 83 23.67 -11.00 -5.72
C LYS A 83 23.04 -10.66 -4.36
N ASN A 84 23.14 -9.42 -3.87
CA ASN A 84 22.41 -8.99 -2.68
C ASN A 84 20.91 -8.83 -2.99
N ILE A 85 20.19 -9.96 -2.96
CA ILE A 85 18.75 -10.06 -3.25
C ILE A 85 17.93 -9.15 -2.33
N ALA A 86 18.29 -9.08 -1.04
CA ALA A 86 17.56 -8.31 -0.06
C ALA A 86 17.62 -6.80 -0.36
N ALA A 87 18.81 -6.28 -0.72
CA ALA A 87 18.98 -4.90 -1.16
C ALA A 87 18.21 -4.63 -2.45
N LYS A 88 18.26 -5.54 -3.43
CA LYS A 88 17.47 -5.43 -4.68
C LYS A 88 15.97 -5.38 -4.40
N PHE A 89 15.44 -6.20 -3.49
CA PHE A 89 14.03 -6.14 -3.11
C PHE A 89 13.65 -4.82 -2.45
N ASN A 90 14.41 -4.36 -1.45
CA ASN A 90 14.09 -3.10 -0.78
C ASN A 90 14.20 -1.90 -1.72
N LEU A 91 15.23 -1.86 -2.56
CA LEU A 91 15.35 -0.82 -3.58
C LEU A 91 14.21 -0.90 -4.60
N SER A 92 13.84 -2.09 -5.08
CA SER A 92 12.73 -2.24 -6.04
C SER A 92 11.40 -1.71 -5.48
N LYS A 93 11.13 -1.89 -4.18
CA LYS A 93 9.95 -1.33 -3.51
C LYS A 93 9.96 0.20 -3.48
N ILE A 94 11.09 0.81 -3.10
CA ILE A 94 11.26 2.28 -3.09
C ILE A 94 11.10 2.85 -4.50
N LEU A 95 11.71 2.22 -5.51
CA LEU A 95 11.60 2.64 -6.90
C LEU A 95 10.16 2.50 -7.40
N THR A 96 9.45 1.44 -7.01
CA THR A 96 8.02 1.27 -7.33
C THR A 96 7.15 2.37 -6.72
N SER A 97 7.42 2.78 -5.47
CA SER A 97 6.68 3.88 -4.83
C SER A 97 6.99 5.25 -5.44
N LYS A 98 8.19 5.42 -6.01
CA LYS A 98 8.61 6.60 -6.77
C LYS A 98 8.17 6.58 -8.25
N GLU A 99 7.43 5.55 -8.67
CA GLU A 99 7.03 5.32 -10.05
C GLU A 99 8.21 5.14 -11.05
N GLU A 100 9.41 4.82 -10.55
CA GLU A 100 10.60 4.46 -11.34
C GLU A 100 10.53 2.98 -11.80
N PHE A 101 9.45 2.63 -12.51
CA PHE A 101 9.08 1.23 -12.79
C PHE A 101 10.11 0.46 -13.62
N TYR A 102 10.80 1.11 -14.57
CA TYR A 102 11.79 0.45 -15.41
C TYR A 102 12.95 -0.09 -14.58
N ARG A 103 13.52 0.75 -13.70
CA ARG A 103 14.63 0.37 -12.84
C ARG A 103 14.21 -0.66 -11.79
N ALA A 104 13.00 -0.52 -11.21
CA ALA A 104 12.45 -1.52 -10.30
C ALA A 104 12.32 -2.89 -10.98
N LYS A 105 11.85 -2.91 -12.24
CA LYS A 105 11.70 -4.13 -13.04
C LYS A 105 13.05 -4.79 -13.32
N GLN A 106 14.06 -4.02 -13.73
CA GLN A 106 15.42 -4.53 -13.96
C GLN A 106 15.98 -5.25 -12.73
N LEU A 107 15.87 -4.65 -11.53
CA LEU A 107 16.37 -5.28 -10.31
C LEU A 107 15.71 -6.64 -10.01
N LEU A 108 14.41 -6.76 -10.30
CA LEU A 108 13.66 -8.00 -10.08
C LEU A 108 13.95 -9.04 -11.17
N GLU A 109 14.08 -8.61 -12.42
CA GLU A 109 14.47 -9.48 -13.54
C GLU A 109 15.89 -10.00 -13.36
N ASP A 110 16.82 -9.17 -12.88
CA ASP A 110 18.18 -9.59 -12.53
C ASP A 110 18.18 -10.74 -11.51
N ILE A 111 17.29 -10.70 -10.50
CA ILE A 111 17.16 -11.81 -9.54
C ILE A 111 16.73 -13.09 -10.25
N LEU A 112 15.74 -12.98 -11.13
CA LEU A 112 15.19 -14.10 -11.88
C LEU A 112 16.14 -14.65 -12.95
N GLN A 113 17.16 -13.89 -13.37
CA GLN A 113 18.19 -14.39 -14.29
C GLN A 113 19.07 -15.47 -13.65
N PHE A 114 19.43 -15.32 -12.37
CA PHE A 114 20.25 -16.32 -11.67
C PHE A 114 19.44 -17.27 -10.79
N ASP A 115 18.24 -16.89 -10.36
CA ASP A 115 17.30 -17.73 -9.63
C ASP A 115 15.89 -17.63 -10.27
N PRO A 116 15.63 -18.37 -11.37
CA PRO A 116 14.36 -18.30 -12.11
C PRO A 116 13.12 -18.76 -11.32
N GLU A 117 13.32 -19.42 -10.19
CA GLU A 117 12.28 -19.91 -9.29
C GLU A 117 12.21 -19.11 -7.99
N ASN A 118 12.87 -17.94 -7.92
CA ASN A 118 12.75 -17.06 -6.78
C ASN A 118 11.30 -16.56 -6.62
N HIS A 119 10.53 -17.20 -5.73
CA HIS A 119 9.12 -16.92 -5.56
C HIS A 119 8.85 -15.50 -5.04
N GLN A 120 9.76 -14.93 -4.24
CA GLN A 120 9.67 -13.55 -3.76
C GLN A 120 9.85 -12.55 -4.90
N ALA A 121 10.82 -12.77 -5.79
CA ALA A 121 11.03 -11.92 -6.97
C ALA A 121 9.87 -12.03 -7.95
N LEU A 122 9.34 -13.23 -8.20
CA LEU A 122 8.14 -13.43 -9.00
C LEU A 122 6.93 -12.68 -8.41
N ASN A 123 6.73 -12.77 -7.09
CA ASN A 123 5.64 -12.06 -6.43
C ASN A 123 5.80 -10.54 -6.53
N ASN A 124 6.99 -10.01 -6.25
CA ASN A 124 7.28 -8.58 -6.33
C ASN A 124 7.16 -8.05 -7.77
N LEU A 125 7.61 -8.82 -8.77
CA LEU A 125 7.46 -8.47 -10.19
C LEU A 125 5.99 -8.53 -10.62
N GLY A 126 5.21 -9.47 -10.07
CA GLY A 126 3.77 -9.51 -10.22
C GLY A 126 3.10 -8.24 -9.71
N ASN A 127 3.41 -7.82 -8.49
CA ASN A 127 2.90 -6.59 -7.89
C ASN A 127 3.30 -5.33 -8.69
N LEU A 128 4.55 -5.28 -9.17
CA LEU A 128 5.00 -4.20 -10.04
C LEU A 128 4.21 -4.16 -11.36
N ASN A 129 3.96 -5.31 -11.99
CA ASN A 129 3.13 -5.38 -13.20
C ASN A 129 1.68 -4.95 -12.92
N LYS A 130 1.13 -5.23 -11.74
CA LYS A 130 -0.18 -4.69 -11.34
C LYS A 130 -0.15 -3.16 -11.31
N LYS A 131 0.87 -2.58 -10.67
CA LYS A 131 1.03 -1.12 -10.56
C LYS A 131 1.20 -0.43 -11.91
N ILE A 132 1.84 -1.09 -12.88
CA ILE A 132 1.98 -0.62 -14.27
C ILE A 132 0.69 -0.84 -15.09
N GLY A 133 -0.29 -1.61 -14.59
CA GLY A 133 -1.52 -1.93 -15.31
C GLY A 133 -1.44 -3.16 -16.21
N ASN A 134 -0.33 -3.90 -16.20
CA ASN A 134 -0.15 -5.16 -16.91
C ASN A 134 -0.77 -6.34 -16.13
N LEU A 135 -2.08 -6.28 -15.90
CA LEU A 135 -2.81 -7.19 -15.01
C LEU A 135 -2.69 -8.68 -15.39
N ARG A 136 -2.73 -9.01 -16.69
CA ARG A 136 -2.56 -10.40 -17.16
C ARG A 136 -1.19 -10.95 -16.81
N LYS A 137 -0.13 -10.17 -17.03
CA LYS A 137 1.24 -10.57 -16.69
C LYS A 137 1.43 -10.67 -15.18
N SER A 138 0.84 -9.74 -14.44
CA SER A 138 0.81 -9.77 -12.98
C SER A 138 0.22 -11.09 -12.46
N ARG A 139 -0.95 -11.48 -12.97
CA ARG A 139 -1.61 -12.75 -12.61
C ARG A 139 -0.70 -13.96 -12.87
N GLU A 140 -0.09 -14.06 -14.06
CA GLU A 140 0.82 -15.17 -14.40
C GLU A 140 2.00 -15.30 -13.42
N LEU A 141 2.62 -14.17 -13.07
CA LEU A 141 3.77 -14.12 -12.17
C LEU A 141 3.40 -14.51 -10.75
N LEU A 142 2.27 -14.00 -10.24
CA LEU A 142 1.74 -14.34 -8.91
C LEU A 142 1.28 -15.79 -8.83
N GLU A 143 0.66 -16.34 -9.87
CA GLU A 143 0.34 -17.76 -9.92
C GLU A 143 1.61 -18.63 -9.96
N LYS A 144 2.67 -18.18 -10.65
CA LYS A 144 3.97 -18.87 -10.63
C LYS A 144 4.61 -18.84 -9.24
N SER A 145 4.61 -17.69 -8.54
CA SER A 145 5.15 -17.61 -7.18
C SER A 145 4.42 -18.54 -6.21
N ILE A 146 3.08 -18.60 -6.31
CA ILE A 146 2.24 -19.49 -5.48
C ILE A 146 2.50 -20.97 -5.79
N ARG A 147 2.72 -21.33 -7.08
CA ARG A 147 3.05 -22.73 -7.43
C ARG A 147 4.33 -23.20 -6.76
N ILE A 148 5.33 -22.32 -6.64
CA ILE A 148 6.63 -22.61 -6.04
C ILE A 148 6.54 -22.59 -4.50
N TYR A 149 5.91 -21.56 -3.93
CA TYR A 149 5.75 -21.42 -2.48
C TYR A 149 4.29 -21.15 -2.11
N LYS A 150 3.63 -22.17 -1.56
CA LYS A 150 2.19 -22.19 -1.31
C LYS A 150 1.79 -21.66 0.06
N ASP A 151 2.72 -21.51 0.99
CA ASP A 151 2.45 -21.20 2.41
C ASP A 151 2.70 -19.73 2.73
N SER A 152 2.23 -18.85 1.85
CA SER A 152 2.28 -17.40 2.03
C SER A 152 0.89 -16.80 1.84
N GLU A 153 0.31 -16.26 2.91
CA GLU A 153 -0.97 -15.56 2.84
C GLU A 153 -0.89 -14.33 1.93
N ILE A 154 0.23 -13.61 1.99
CA ILE A 154 0.43 -12.38 1.20
C ILE A 154 0.44 -12.66 -0.31
N TYR A 155 0.85 -13.85 -0.76
CA TYR A 155 0.83 -14.18 -2.19
C TYR A 155 -0.60 -14.34 -2.71
N TYR A 156 -1.47 -15.00 -1.93
CA TYR A 156 -2.88 -15.11 -2.31
C TYR A 156 -3.62 -13.78 -2.19
N ILE A 157 -3.26 -12.92 -1.23
CA ILE A 157 -3.79 -11.55 -1.15
C ILE A 157 -3.44 -10.75 -2.41
N ASN A 158 -2.17 -10.77 -2.83
CA ASN A 158 -1.73 -10.10 -4.04
C ASN A 158 -2.46 -10.62 -5.28
N LEU A 159 -2.59 -11.94 -5.39
CA LEU A 159 -3.34 -12.56 -6.49
C LEU A 159 -4.81 -12.16 -6.47
N ALA A 160 -5.45 -12.14 -5.31
CA ALA A 160 -6.85 -11.74 -5.16
C ALA A 160 -7.08 -10.30 -5.65
N ALA A 161 -6.18 -9.38 -5.30
CA ALA A 161 -6.27 -7.99 -5.75
C ALA A 161 -6.19 -7.87 -7.28
N VAL A 162 -5.31 -8.64 -7.93
CA VAL A 162 -5.18 -8.65 -9.40
C VAL A 162 -6.38 -9.30 -10.07
N LEU A 163 -6.88 -10.41 -9.53
CA LEU A 163 -8.07 -11.10 -10.04
C LEU A 163 -9.31 -10.20 -9.97
N ARG A 164 -9.45 -9.44 -8.88
CA ARG A 164 -10.51 -8.43 -8.73
C ARG A 164 -10.44 -7.37 -9.82
N GLU A 165 -9.26 -6.79 -10.07
CA GLU A 165 -9.08 -5.79 -11.14
C GLU A 165 -9.29 -6.37 -12.55
N LEU A 166 -9.18 -7.70 -12.72
CA LEU A 166 -9.54 -8.42 -13.93
C LEU A 166 -11.03 -8.80 -14.01
N ASN A 167 -11.85 -8.44 -13.01
CA ASN A 167 -13.24 -8.86 -12.82
C ASN A 167 -13.43 -10.39 -12.66
N GLU A 168 -12.40 -11.11 -12.23
CA GLU A 168 -12.44 -12.55 -11.92
C GLU A 168 -12.82 -12.76 -10.44
N ASN A 169 -13.99 -12.24 -10.05
CA ASN A 169 -14.35 -12.03 -8.64
C ASN A 169 -14.46 -13.31 -7.81
N GLU A 170 -15.00 -14.41 -8.36
CA GLU A 170 -15.09 -15.68 -7.65
C GLU A 170 -13.70 -16.23 -7.33
N ARG A 171 -12.75 -16.11 -8.28
CA ARG A 171 -11.36 -16.53 -8.06
C ARG A 171 -10.65 -15.63 -7.06
N ALA A 172 -10.97 -14.33 -7.04
CA ALA A 172 -10.45 -13.39 -6.04
C ALA A 172 -10.91 -13.79 -4.63
N ILE A 173 -12.21 -14.08 -4.45
CA ILE A 173 -12.78 -14.57 -3.18
C ILE A 173 -12.06 -15.85 -2.74
N GLN A 174 -11.91 -16.83 -3.63
CA GLN A 174 -11.21 -18.09 -3.31
C GLN A 174 -9.75 -17.86 -2.90
N SER A 175 -9.07 -16.89 -3.52
CA SER A 175 -7.71 -16.53 -3.15
C SER A 175 -7.65 -15.91 -1.75
N CYS A 176 -8.54 -14.97 -1.42
CA CYS A 176 -8.63 -14.45 -0.06
C CYS A 176 -8.94 -15.53 0.99
N LEU A 177 -9.86 -16.46 0.69
CA LEU A 177 -10.17 -17.58 1.59
C LEU A 177 -8.97 -18.51 1.81
N LYS A 178 -8.15 -18.74 0.78
CA LYS A 178 -6.87 -19.46 0.93
C LYS A 178 -5.88 -18.70 1.82
N ALA A 179 -5.78 -17.38 1.67
CA ALA A 179 -4.96 -16.55 2.54
C ALA A 179 -5.39 -16.69 4.01
N LEU A 180 -6.71 -16.67 4.28
CA LEU A 180 -7.26 -16.87 5.62
C LEU A 180 -7.08 -18.30 6.15
N LYS A 181 -7.03 -19.31 5.27
CA LYS A 181 -6.69 -20.67 5.70
C LYS A 181 -5.23 -20.77 6.20
N ILE A 182 -4.31 -20.05 5.56
CA ILE A 182 -2.89 -20.00 5.95
C ILE A 182 -2.72 -19.15 7.22
N LYS A 183 -3.37 -17.99 7.27
CA LYS A 183 -3.33 -17.06 8.40
C LYS A 183 -4.75 -16.60 8.75
N PRO A 184 -5.41 -17.27 9.71
CA PRO A 184 -6.81 -16.99 10.07
C PRO A 184 -7.08 -15.57 10.54
N GLU A 185 -6.08 -14.88 11.09
CA GLU A 185 -6.18 -13.51 11.61
C GLU A 185 -5.62 -12.46 10.64
N SER A 186 -5.48 -12.80 9.36
CA SER A 186 -4.97 -11.86 8.36
C SER A 186 -5.96 -10.74 8.08
N LYS A 187 -5.72 -9.60 8.75
CA LYS A 187 -6.43 -8.32 8.57
C LYS A 187 -6.57 -7.92 7.10
N GLU A 188 -5.47 -8.01 6.34
CA GLU A 188 -5.44 -7.65 4.92
C GLU A 188 -6.24 -8.63 4.05
N ALA A 189 -6.26 -9.93 4.40
CA ALA A 189 -7.09 -10.89 3.68
C ALA A 189 -8.59 -10.65 3.94
N PHE A 190 -8.99 -10.36 5.19
CA PHE A 190 -10.36 -9.97 5.50
C PHE A 190 -10.76 -8.71 4.75
N TYR A 191 -9.91 -7.68 4.75
CA TYR A 191 -10.20 -6.45 4.02
C TYR A 191 -10.43 -6.69 2.52
N ASN A 192 -9.53 -7.43 1.86
CA ASN A 192 -9.69 -7.72 0.43
C ASN A 192 -10.90 -8.61 0.15
N LEU A 193 -11.21 -9.58 1.03
CA LEU A 193 -12.40 -10.41 0.92
C LEU A 193 -13.68 -9.59 1.04
N ALA A 194 -13.73 -8.63 1.98
CA ALA A 194 -14.89 -7.75 2.17
C ALA A 194 -15.15 -6.90 0.92
N ILE A 195 -14.10 -6.38 0.30
CA ILE A 195 -14.20 -5.64 -0.97
C ILE A 195 -14.73 -6.56 -2.08
N CYS A 196 -14.24 -7.79 -2.20
CA CYS A 196 -14.75 -8.74 -3.21
C CYS A 196 -16.22 -9.09 -2.98
N TYR A 197 -16.65 -9.27 -1.72
CA TYR A 197 -18.05 -9.51 -1.41
C TYR A 197 -18.93 -8.31 -1.74
N LYS A 198 -18.47 -7.09 -1.46
CA LYS A 198 -19.17 -5.86 -1.84
C LYS A 198 -19.36 -5.77 -3.35
N GLU A 199 -18.29 -5.96 -4.12
CA GLU A 199 -18.33 -5.86 -5.59
C GLU A 199 -19.19 -6.96 -6.25
N THR A 200 -19.40 -8.08 -5.55
CA THR A 200 -20.31 -9.16 -5.99
C THR A 200 -21.72 -9.06 -5.40
N GLY A 201 -22.05 -7.97 -4.71
CA GLY A 201 -23.37 -7.75 -4.12
C GLY A 201 -23.69 -8.61 -2.89
N GLN A 202 -22.71 -9.30 -2.31
CA GLN A 202 -22.84 -10.10 -1.09
C GLN A 202 -22.69 -9.21 0.15
N THR A 203 -23.59 -8.23 0.29
CA THR A 203 -23.54 -7.18 1.32
C THR A 203 -23.37 -7.71 2.75
N ASP A 204 -24.14 -8.72 3.18
CA ASP A 204 -24.03 -9.27 4.54
C ASP A 204 -22.64 -9.82 4.84
N LYS A 205 -22.07 -10.56 3.87
CA LYS A 205 -20.72 -11.09 4.02
C LYS A 205 -19.68 -9.98 4.00
N ALA A 206 -19.86 -8.95 3.17
CA ALA A 206 -18.98 -7.79 3.16
C ALA A 206 -18.96 -7.09 4.53
N LEU A 207 -20.13 -6.86 5.13
CA LEU A 207 -20.26 -6.23 6.46
C LEU A 207 -19.55 -7.05 7.56
N GLU A 208 -19.82 -8.36 7.62
CA GLU A 208 -19.15 -9.25 8.58
C GLU A 208 -17.63 -9.22 8.42
N THR A 209 -17.17 -9.23 7.17
CA THR A 209 -15.74 -9.32 6.85
C THR A 209 -15.01 -7.99 7.07
N PHE A 210 -15.61 -6.84 6.74
CA PHE A 210 -15.03 -5.53 7.04
C PHE A 210 -14.81 -5.35 8.54
N LYS A 211 -15.76 -5.81 9.37
CA LYS A 211 -15.64 -5.74 10.83
C LYS A 211 -14.46 -6.55 11.38
N LYS A 212 -14.09 -7.66 10.73
CA LYS A 212 -12.93 -8.49 11.08
C LYS A 212 -11.59 -7.96 10.58
N ALA A 213 -11.59 -7.08 9.57
CA ALA A 213 -10.36 -6.59 8.97
C ALA A 213 -9.52 -5.75 9.93
N GLU A 214 -10.15 -4.94 10.81
CA GLU A 214 -9.45 -4.08 11.77
C GLU A 214 -8.29 -3.27 11.16
N ILE A 215 -8.45 -2.85 9.90
CA ILE A 215 -7.57 -1.90 9.20
C ILE A 215 -8.16 -0.50 9.38
N GLU A 216 -7.31 0.53 9.42
CA GLU A 216 -7.71 1.91 9.75
C GLU A 216 -8.99 2.38 9.02
N ASP A 217 -9.11 2.17 7.71
CA ASP A 217 -10.31 2.59 6.94
C ASP A 217 -11.42 1.52 6.89
N SER A 218 -11.22 0.32 7.45
CA SER A 218 -12.19 -0.78 7.38
C SER A 218 -13.50 -0.50 8.10
N LEU A 219 -13.44 0.21 9.24
CA LEU A 219 -14.62 0.62 9.99
C LEU A 219 -15.40 1.73 9.26
N GLU A 220 -14.70 2.67 8.63
CA GLU A 220 -15.35 3.70 7.82
C GLU A 220 -16.05 3.08 6.60
N ARG A 221 -15.42 2.08 5.97
CA ARG A 221 -16.04 1.30 4.87
C ARG A 221 -17.21 0.45 5.32
N TYR A 222 -17.13 -0.13 6.52
CA TYR A 222 -18.24 -0.85 7.13
C TYR A 222 -19.45 0.08 7.34
N VAL A 223 -19.23 1.27 7.92
CA VAL A 223 -20.28 2.28 8.11
C VAL A 223 -20.82 2.78 6.77
N TYR A 224 -19.96 3.01 5.78
CA TYR A 224 -20.38 3.32 4.42
C TYR A 224 -21.27 2.22 3.83
N GLU A 225 -20.90 0.95 3.99
CA GLU A 225 -21.65 -0.18 3.46
C GLU A 225 -23.03 -0.32 4.10
N LEU A 226 -23.14 -0.12 5.42
CA LEU A 226 -24.44 -0.05 6.12
C LEU A 226 -25.33 1.05 5.54
N TYR A 227 -24.74 2.21 5.26
CA TYR A 227 -25.44 3.37 4.71
C TYR A 227 -26.01 3.08 3.32
N VAL A 228 -25.17 2.63 2.37
CA VAL A 228 -25.61 2.37 0.99
C VAL A 228 -26.58 1.18 0.91
N SER A 229 -26.49 0.25 1.85
CA SER A 229 -27.41 -0.89 1.98
C SER A 229 -28.73 -0.55 2.69
N LYS A 230 -28.98 0.74 2.96
CA LYS A 230 -30.21 1.25 3.60
C LYS A 230 -30.46 0.71 5.01
N ARG A 231 -29.42 0.26 5.71
CA ARG A 231 -29.49 -0.22 7.10
C ARG A 231 -29.29 0.94 8.07
N PHE A 232 -30.19 1.91 8.01
CA PHE A 232 -29.96 3.22 8.62
C PHE A 232 -29.77 3.17 10.13
N GLU A 233 -30.53 2.35 10.86
CA GLU A 233 -30.41 2.22 12.32
C GLU A 233 -29.04 1.67 12.74
N GLU A 234 -28.56 0.65 12.03
CA GLU A 234 -27.23 0.08 12.24
C GLU A 234 -26.14 1.07 11.86
N PHE A 235 -26.27 1.71 10.70
CA PHE A 235 -25.37 2.79 10.27
C PHE A 235 -25.24 3.87 11.34
N GLN A 236 -26.36 4.37 11.87
CA GLN A 236 -26.38 5.46 12.86
C GLN A 236 -25.65 5.03 14.14
N ARG A 237 -25.95 3.83 14.66
CA ARG A 237 -25.29 3.27 15.85
C ARG A 237 -23.78 3.17 15.66
N GLU A 238 -23.36 2.55 14.55
CA GLU A 238 -21.94 2.28 14.29
C GLU A 238 -21.19 3.58 13.96
N PHE A 239 -21.81 4.53 13.25
CA PHE A 239 -21.26 5.86 13.00
C PHE A 239 -20.90 6.58 14.30
N TYR A 240 -21.81 6.62 15.29
CA TYR A 240 -21.51 7.25 16.58
C TYR A 240 -20.41 6.52 17.35
N SER A 241 -20.29 5.21 17.19
CA SER A 241 -19.23 4.43 17.86
C SER A 241 -17.83 4.76 17.35
N ILE A 242 -17.69 5.13 16.06
CA ILE A 242 -16.38 5.34 15.44
C ILE A 242 -16.01 6.82 15.24
N LYS A 243 -16.98 7.75 15.19
CA LYS A 243 -16.73 9.12 14.72
C LYS A 243 -15.63 9.88 15.48
N ASN A 244 -15.44 9.58 16.77
CA ASN A 244 -14.41 10.23 17.59
C ASN A 244 -13.01 9.66 17.34
N ASN A 245 -12.91 8.43 16.85
CA ASN A 245 -11.64 7.80 16.47
C ASN A 245 -11.12 8.37 15.15
N TYR A 246 -12.01 8.91 14.32
CA TYR A 246 -11.69 9.50 13.02
C TYR A 246 -12.15 10.96 12.99
N PRO A 247 -11.49 11.91 13.67
CA PRO A 247 -11.95 13.30 13.77
C PRO A 247 -11.81 14.11 12.47
N LYS A 248 -11.08 13.58 11.47
CA LYS A 248 -10.79 14.25 10.19
C LYS A 248 -11.15 13.41 8.97
N SER A 249 -12.15 12.54 9.10
CA SER A 249 -12.59 11.69 7.99
C SER A 249 -13.50 12.46 7.04
N SER A 250 -13.04 12.58 5.79
CA SER A 250 -13.87 13.11 4.71
C SER A 250 -15.03 12.18 4.34
N LEU A 251 -14.86 10.86 4.52
CA LEU A 251 -15.91 9.88 4.25
C LEU A 251 -17.05 9.98 5.29
N LEU A 252 -16.72 10.05 6.57
CA LEU A 252 -17.72 10.22 7.63
C LEU A 252 -18.45 11.56 7.50
N GLN A 253 -17.76 12.63 7.08
CA GLN A 253 -18.45 13.89 6.79
C GLN A 253 -19.43 13.76 5.63
N ALA A 254 -19.01 13.13 4.53
CA ALA A 254 -19.88 12.95 3.37
C ALA A 254 -21.14 12.15 3.75
N LEU A 255 -20.97 11.07 4.53
CA LEU A 255 -22.09 10.27 5.06
C LEU A 255 -22.99 11.08 5.98
N SER A 256 -22.44 11.88 6.90
CA SER A 256 -23.20 12.74 7.80
C SER A 256 -24.04 13.77 7.05
N ASN A 257 -23.43 14.47 6.09
CA ASN A 257 -24.13 15.48 5.28
C ASN A 257 -25.25 14.85 4.45
N HIS A 258 -24.98 13.72 3.80
CA HIS A 258 -25.99 13.05 2.99
C HIS A 258 -27.10 12.46 3.85
N ALA A 259 -26.78 11.93 5.04
CA ALA A 259 -27.79 11.48 5.99
C ALA A 259 -28.71 12.63 6.43
N SER A 260 -28.16 13.83 6.67
CA SER A 260 -28.95 15.02 6.99
C SER A 260 -29.88 15.43 5.84
N ILE A 261 -29.43 15.32 4.59
CA ILE A 261 -30.25 15.68 3.42
C ILE A 261 -31.35 14.65 3.14
N VAL A 262 -31.02 13.37 3.24
CA VAL A 262 -31.92 12.27 2.83
C VAL A 262 -32.91 11.89 3.93
N TYR A 263 -32.44 11.85 5.18
CA TYR A 263 -33.21 11.35 6.32
C TYR A 263 -33.60 12.44 7.32
N ASP A 264 -33.30 13.71 7.03
CA ASP A 264 -33.56 14.85 7.93
C ASP A 264 -32.98 14.64 9.33
N LYS A 265 -31.79 14.03 9.39
CA LYS A 265 -31.06 13.69 10.62
C LYS A 265 -29.62 14.20 10.58
N ASP A 266 -29.32 15.19 11.40
CA ASP A 266 -27.95 15.65 11.62
C ASP A 266 -27.20 14.70 12.58
N LEU A 267 -26.12 14.07 12.11
CA LEU A 267 -25.29 13.16 12.91
C LEU A 267 -24.24 13.91 13.75
N ASN A 268 -24.18 15.24 13.63
CA ASN A 268 -23.27 16.14 14.36
C ASN A 268 -21.81 15.67 14.25
N TYR A 269 -21.33 15.61 13.01
CA TYR A 269 -19.95 15.36 12.65
C TYR A 269 -19.39 16.62 11.99
N ASN A 270 -18.41 17.24 12.66
CA ASN A 270 -18.04 18.65 12.46
C ASN A 270 -16.76 18.87 11.62
N PHE A 271 -16.43 17.94 10.72
CA PHE A 271 -15.24 18.01 9.89
C PHE A 271 -15.57 18.57 8.49
N CYS A 272 -15.29 19.86 8.23
CA CYS A 272 -15.59 20.47 6.93
C CYS A 272 -17.11 20.48 6.60
N ASN A 273 -17.92 20.97 7.53
CA ASN A 273 -19.40 21.07 7.40
C ASN A 273 -19.87 21.83 6.16
N PHE A 274 -19.01 22.67 5.60
CA PHE A 274 -19.28 23.47 4.41
C PHE A 274 -18.41 23.08 3.22
N GLY A 275 -17.91 21.84 3.15
CA GLY A 275 -17.08 21.35 2.03
C GLY A 275 -17.69 21.67 0.66
N LEU A 276 -19.02 21.59 0.55
CA LEU A 276 -19.76 21.93 -0.67
C LEU A 276 -19.69 23.42 -1.08
N LYS A 277 -19.44 24.35 -0.14
CA LYS A 277 -19.23 25.77 -0.47
C LYS A 277 -17.95 26.00 -1.28
N TYR A 278 -17.01 25.06 -1.21
CA TYR A 278 -15.76 25.11 -1.98
C TYR A 278 -15.85 24.36 -3.31
N ILE A 279 -17.01 23.76 -3.62
CA ILE A 279 -17.22 23.10 -4.91
C ILE A 279 -17.68 24.14 -5.93
N TYR A 280 -16.86 24.34 -6.96
CA TYR A 280 -17.23 25.13 -8.12
C TYR A 280 -18.04 24.26 -9.10
N LYS A 281 -19.36 24.49 -9.17
CA LYS A 281 -20.23 23.84 -10.17
C LYS A 281 -20.15 24.61 -11.50
N ILE A 282 -19.62 23.99 -12.54
CA ILE A 282 -19.64 24.53 -13.91
C ILE A 282 -20.48 23.64 -14.83
N ASN A 283 -21.33 24.26 -15.65
CA ASN A 283 -22.07 23.53 -16.68
C ASN A 283 -21.13 23.23 -17.86
N LEU A 284 -20.97 21.97 -18.23
CA LEU A 284 -20.12 21.54 -19.35
C LEU A 284 -20.50 22.24 -20.67
N LYS A 285 -21.78 22.59 -20.87
CA LYS A 285 -22.23 23.33 -22.05
C LYS A 285 -21.63 24.74 -22.13
N ASN A 286 -21.29 25.34 -20.99
CA ASN A 286 -20.68 26.67 -20.93
C ASN A 286 -19.18 26.63 -21.24
N ILE A 287 -18.51 25.51 -20.94
CA ILE A 287 -17.09 25.27 -21.31
C ILE A 287 -16.94 25.13 -22.84
N ILE A 288 -17.97 24.62 -23.53
CA ILE A 288 -17.94 24.36 -24.98
C ILE A 288 -18.04 25.65 -25.80
N LYS A 289 -18.77 26.65 -25.31
CA LYS A 289 -19.18 27.82 -26.09
C LYS A 289 -18.13 28.92 -26.17
N ASP A 290 -17.31 29.08 -25.14
CA ASP A 290 -16.31 30.14 -25.11
C ASP A 290 -14.89 29.61 -25.28
N HIS A 291 -14.00 30.49 -25.72
CA HIS A 291 -12.55 30.32 -25.71
C HIS A 291 -12.00 30.21 -24.27
N ASP A 292 -12.64 29.41 -23.43
CA ASP A 292 -12.32 29.26 -22.02
C ASP A 292 -10.88 28.75 -21.90
N ASN A 293 -10.09 29.49 -21.12
CA ASN A 293 -8.72 29.10 -20.77
C ASN A 293 -8.73 27.72 -20.11
N LEU A 294 -9.77 27.37 -19.35
CA LEU A 294 -9.93 26.06 -18.74
C LEU A 294 -10.01 24.95 -19.80
N ARG A 295 -10.85 25.11 -20.84
CA ARG A 295 -10.96 24.13 -21.94
C ARG A 295 -9.61 23.95 -22.66
N ARG A 296 -8.95 25.06 -22.97
CA ARG A 296 -7.64 25.03 -23.65
C ARG A 296 -6.57 24.36 -22.80
N ASN A 297 -6.57 24.59 -21.49
CA ASN A 297 -5.65 23.96 -20.56
C ASN A 297 -5.93 22.46 -20.41
N LEU A 298 -7.20 22.06 -20.26
CA LEU A 298 -7.59 20.65 -20.19
C LEU A 298 -7.22 19.88 -21.45
N ILE A 299 -7.46 20.44 -22.64
CA ILE A 299 -7.06 19.82 -23.92
C ILE A 299 -5.53 19.71 -24.02
N LYS A 300 -4.78 20.74 -23.59
CA LYS A 300 -3.32 20.68 -23.54
C LYS A 300 -2.83 19.58 -22.59
N GLU A 301 -3.45 19.43 -21.42
CA GLU A 301 -3.11 18.36 -20.49
C GLU A 301 -3.44 16.98 -21.06
N ILE A 302 -4.66 16.76 -21.58
CA ILE A 302 -5.06 15.50 -22.21
C ILE A 302 -4.07 15.11 -23.33
N ASN A 303 -3.69 16.06 -24.18
CA ASN A 303 -2.75 15.81 -25.27
C ASN A 303 -1.30 15.59 -24.79
N LYS A 304 -0.91 16.16 -23.65
CA LYS A 304 0.38 15.91 -23.00
C LYS A 304 0.41 14.52 -22.32
N TYR A 305 -0.74 14.05 -21.85
CA TYR A 305 -0.92 12.72 -21.23
C TYR A 305 -1.36 11.65 -22.25
N SER A 306 -0.76 11.63 -23.43
CA SER A 306 -1.04 10.71 -24.55
C SER A 306 -0.66 9.23 -24.31
N SER A 307 -0.68 8.77 -23.06
CA SER A 307 -0.59 7.35 -22.72
C SER A 307 -1.93 6.89 -22.16
N ASN A 308 -2.47 5.80 -22.74
CA ASN A 308 -3.71 5.12 -22.36
C ASN A 308 -3.63 4.47 -20.95
N HIS A 309 -3.19 5.19 -19.93
CA HIS A 309 -3.40 4.80 -18.56
C HIS A 309 -4.72 5.40 -18.09
N LYS A 310 -5.74 4.55 -17.91
CA LYS A 310 -6.80 4.84 -16.95
C LYS A 310 -6.15 4.85 -15.57
N ASP A 311 -5.56 5.97 -15.20
CA ASP A 311 -5.26 6.29 -13.82
C ASP A 311 -6.59 6.64 -13.14
N GLN A 312 -7.40 5.63 -12.82
CA GLN A 312 -8.12 5.69 -11.55
C GLN A 312 -7.08 5.43 -10.46
N LYS A 313 -6.14 6.37 -10.32
CA LYS A 313 -5.16 6.37 -9.25
C LYS A 313 -5.96 6.52 -7.97
N LEU A 314 -5.92 5.51 -7.11
CA LEU A 314 -6.02 5.74 -5.67
C LEU A 314 -4.96 6.82 -5.37
N ILE A 315 -5.41 8.02 -5.05
CA ILE A 315 -4.52 9.15 -4.77
C ILE A 315 -3.72 8.74 -3.53
N THR A 316 -2.41 8.53 -3.68
CA THR A 316 -1.56 8.02 -2.58
C THR A 316 -1.23 9.09 -1.54
N ASN A 317 -1.50 10.37 -1.82
CA ASN A 317 -1.30 11.51 -0.92
C ASN A 317 -2.54 12.43 -0.83
N GLY A 318 -3.73 11.89 -1.01
CA GLY A 318 -4.98 12.65 -0.91
C GLY A 318 -6.17 11.72 -0.75
N SER A 319 -7.12 12.09 0.11
CA SER A 319 -8.35 11.33 0.28
C SER A 319 -9.25 11.53 -0.95
N GLN A 320 -9.61 10.43 -1.63
CA GLN A 320 -10.66 10.44 -2.64
C GLN A 320 -11.98 10.75 -1.93
N THR A 321 -12.57 11.92 -2.21
CA THR A 321 -13.94 12.17 -1.78
C THR A 321 -14.87 11.30 -2.60
N SER A 322 -15.86 10.73 -1.93
CA SER A 322 -16.85 9.81 -2.47
C SER A 322 -17.63 10.45 -3.61
N GLY A 323 -17.16 10.26 -4.84
CA GLY A 323 -17.70 10.88 -6.07
C GLY A 323 -19.13 10.50 -6.44
N ASN A 324 -19.81 9.69 -5.63
CA ASN A 324 -21.18 9.21 -5.89
C ASN A 324 -22.21 9.61 -4.82
N ILE A 325 -21.88 10.45 -3.83
CA ILE A 325 -22.82 10.81 -2.75
C ILE A 325 -23.54 12.15 -3.03
N PHE A 326 -23.36 12.75 -4.20
CA PHE A 326 -23.93 14.08 -4.52
C PHE A 326 -24.98 14.04 -5.65
N LEU A 327 -25.86 13.05 -5.66
CA LEU A 327 -27.04 13.08 -6.53
C LEU A 327 -28.15 13.88 -5.82
N GLU A 328 -28.42 15.09 -6.33
CA GLU A 328 -29.57 15.90 -5.92
C GLU A 328 -30.89 15.22 -6.34
N LYS A 329 -31.95 15.41 -5.55
CA LYS A 329 -33.30 14.81 -5.69
C LYS A 329 -33.98 15.00 -7.06
N SER A 330 -33.42 15.79 -7.97
CA SER A 330 -34.05 16.20 -9.23
C SER A 330 -33.75 15.32 -10.44
N GLU A 331 -33.01 14.21 -10.28
CA GLU A 331 -32.64 13.32 -11.40
C GLU A 331 -33.23 11.89 -11.27
N ASN A 332 -34.50 11.79 -10.81
CA ASN A 332 -35.32 10.59 -10.95
C ASN A 332 -36.43 10.80 -11.97
#